data_AF-A0A2D8I106-F1
#
_entry.id   AF-A0A2D8I106-F1
#
_cell.length_a   1.000
_cell.length_b   1.000
_cell.length_c   1.000
_cell.angle_alpha   90.00
_cell.angle_beta   90.00
_cell.angle_gamma   90.00
#
_symmetry.space_group_name_H-M   'P 1'
#
loop_
_entity.id
_entity.type
_entity.pdbx_description
1 polymer ?
#
loop_
_entity_poly.entity_id
_entity_poly.type
_entity_poly.pdbx_seq_one_letter_code
_entity_poly.pdbx_strand_id
1 'polypeptide(L)'
;MSEESNDKPLISKKGLVIDLFLTILFFAYMFFVLKPHVPSEDPIAVTIVAGMTSFCMSGVFWMAASMFRVTLVDYNRNKEK
;
A
#
# COMPACT_ATOMS: atom_id res chain seq x y z
N MET A 1 -5.05 -5.11 -37.25
CA MET A 1 -3.63 -4.74 -37.25
C MET A 1 -3.00 -5.49 -36.10
N SER A 2 -2.34 -6.61 -36.40
CA SER A 2 -1.64 -7.44 -35.43
C SER A 2 -0.29 -6.80 -35.16
N GLU A 3 -0.09 -6.24 -33.97
CA GLU A 3 1.25 -5.86 -33.48
C GLU A 3 1.41 -6.37 -32.05
N GLU A 4 1.97 -7.57 -31.97
CA GLU A 4 2.61 -8.15 -30.79
C GLU A 4 3.69 -7.17 -30.30
N SER A 5 3.38 -6.36 -29.29
CA SER A 5 4.30 -5.34 -28.76
C SER A 5 4.65 -5.67 -27.32
N ASN A 6 5.68 -6.50 -27.15
CA ASN A 6 6.48 -6.65 -25.92
C ASN A 6 5.70 -6.39 -24.63
N ASP A 7 4.86 -7.35 -24.23
CA ASP A 7 4.04 -7.34 -23.02
C ASP A 7 4.90 -7.19 -21.76
N LYS A 8 5.37 -5.97 -21.46
CA LYS A 8 5.81 -5.60 -20.11
C LYS A 8 4.54 -5.65 -19.25
N PRO A 9 4.36 -6.63 -18.35
CA PRO A 9 3.10 -6.76 -17.62
C PRO A 9 2.90 -5.50 -16.77
N LEU A 10 1.74 -4.87 -16.95
CA LEU A 10 1.30 -3.67 -16.21
C LEU A 10 1.40 -3.87 -14.69
N ILE A 11 1.21 -5.11 -14.24
CA ILE A 11 1.49 -5.55 -12.87
C ILE A 11 2.71 -6.48 -12.90
N SER A 12 3.85 -5.95 -12.45
CA SER A 12 4.97 -6.81 -12.08
C SER A 12 4.62 -7.49 -10.75
N LYS A 13 4.65 -8.83 -10.69
CA LYS A 13 4.47 -9.58 -9.44
C LYS A 13 5.45 -9.14 -8.34
N LYS A 14 6.67 -8.74 -8.74
CA LYS A 14 7.68 -8.18 -7.82
C LYS A 14 7.18 -6.88 -7.17
N GLY A 15 6.41 -6.10 -7.93
CA GLY A 15 5.86 -4.86 -7.44
C GLY A 15 4.85 -5.03 -6.34
N LEU A 16 3.88 -5.91 -6.58
CA LEU A 16 2.87 -6.26 -5.60
C LEU A 16 3.49 -6.76 -4.28
N VAL A 17 4.57 -7.55 -4.34
CA VAL A 17 5.28 -8.01 -3.13
C VAL A 17 5.95 -6.85 -2.38
N ILE A 18 6.55 -5.90 -3.10
CA ILE A 18 7.17 -4.70 -2.50
C ILE A 18 6.11 -3.84 -1.83
N ASP A 19 4.98 -3.62 -2.50
CA ASP A 19 3.86 -2.91 -1.91
C ASP A 19 3.40 -3.65 -0.64
N LEU A 20 3.30 -5.01 -0.67
CA LEU A 20 2.83 -5.85 0.47
C LEU A 20 3.70 -5.64 1.68
N PHE A 21 5.00 -5.68 1.46
CA PHE A 21 5.96 -5.44 2.49
C PHE A 21 5.87 -4.02 3.05
N LEU A 22 5.73 -3.01 2.17
CA LEU A 22 5.67 -1.61 2.58
C LEU A 22 4.40 -1.30 3.40
N THR A 23 3.27 -1.89 3.04
CA THR A 23 2.00 -1.72 3.78
C THR A 23 2.03 -2.42 5.14
N ILE A 24 2.65 -3.59 5.27
CA ILE A 24 2.83 -4.25 6.57
C ILE A 24 3.73 -3.39 7.48
N LEU A 25 4.79 -2.81 6.93
CA LEU A 25 5.70 -1.95 7.68
C LEU A 25 4.99 -0.65 8.11
N PHE A 26 4.18 -0.06 7.23
CA PHE A 26 3.34 1.09 7.53
C PHE A 26 2.29 0.81 8.61
N PHE A 27 1.67 -0.39 8.58
CA PHE A 27 0.73 -0.82 9.61
C PHE A 27 1.38 -0.85 11.00
N ALA A 28 2.56 -1.47 11.12
CA ALA A 28 3.30 -1.55 12.37
C ALA A 28 3.71 -0.15 12.88
N TYR A 29 4.15 0.72 11.97
CA TYR A 29 4.49 2.10 12.28
C TYR A 29 3.28 2.89 12.80
N MET A 30 2.15 2.84 12.09
CA MET A 30 0.93 3.52 12.51
C MET A 30 0.41 2.99 13.85
N PHE A 31 0.46 1.68 14.08
CA PHE A 31 0.07 1.10 15.37
C PHE A 31 0.92 1.62 16.54
N PHE A 32 2.23 1.82 16.33
CA PHE A 32 3.12 2.39 17.35
C PHE A 32 2.81 3.86 17.64
N VAL A 33 2.51 4.65 16.59
CA VAL A 33 2.16 6.08 16.72
C VAL A 33 0.78 6.28 17.37
N LEU A 34 -0.18 5.40 17.09
CA LEU A 34 -1.54 5.52 17.62
C LEU A 34 -1.63 5.08 19.09
N LYS A 35 -0.82 4.13 19.56
CA LYS A 35 -0.84 3.67 20.95
C LYS A 35 -0.77 4.78 22.01
N PRO A 36 0.14 5.77 21.93
CA PRO A 36 0.19 6.87 22.91
C PRO A 36 -0.93 7.91 22.70
N HIS A 37 -1.60 7.91 21.55
CA HIS A 37 -2.64 8.90 21.22
C HIS A 37 -4.06 8.47 21.63
N VAL A 38 -4.27 7.22 22.06
CA VAL A 38 -5.57 6.73 22.53
C VAL A 38 -5.69 6.97 24.05
N PRO A 39 -6.53 7.92 24.49
CA PRO A 39 -6.79 8.14 25.92
C PRO A 39 -7.77 7.09 26.44
N SER A 40 -7.29 5.89 26.77
CA SER A 40 -8.11 4.87 27.46
C SER A 40 -7.27 3.99 28.38
N GLU A 41 -7.77 3.73 29.60
CA GLU A 41 -7.12 2.93 30.64
C GLU A 41 -7.13 1.41 30.34
N ASP A 42 -8.03 0.93 29.47
CA ASP A 42 -8.15 -0.49 29.13
C ASP A 42 -7.23 -0.91 27.97
N PRO A 43 -6.21 -1.76 28.21
CA PRO A 43 -5.19 -2.13 27.21
C PRO A 43 -5.76 -2.93 26.03
N ILE A 44 -6.90 -3.60 26.23
CA ILE A 44 -7.59 -4.39 25.20
C ILE A 44 -8.30 -3.46 24.21
N ALA A 45 -8.99 -2.42 24.71
CA ALA A 45 -9.69 -1.46 23.87
C ALA A 45 -8.72 -0.64 23.01
N VAL A 46 -7.58 -0.21 23.57
CA VAL A 46 -6.51 0.48 22.83
C VAL A 46 -6.03 -0.38 21.67
N THR A 47 -5.78 -1.66 21.91
CA THR A 47 -5.23 -2.58 20.90
C THR A 47 -6.21 -2.83 19.75
N ILE A 48 -7.50 -3.01 20.07
CA ILE A 48 -8.54 -3.24 19.06
C ILE A 48 -8.78 -1.98 18.23
N VAL A 49 -8.92 -0.81 18.88
CA VAL A 49 -9.18 0.46 18.18
C VAL A 49 -7.97 0.89 17.35
N ALA A 50 -6.76 0.81 17.91
CA ALA A 50 -5.53 1.09 17.17
C ALA A 50 -5.33 0.09 16.01
N GLY A 51 -5.72 -1.18 16.18
CA GLY A 51 -5.67 -2.18 15.12
C GLY A 51 -6.64 -1.88 13.97
N MET A 52 -7.92 -1.58 14.28
CA MET A 52 -8.91 -1.25 13.25
C MET A 52 -8.56 0.03 12.48
N THR A 53 -8.08 1.06 13.19
CA THR A 53 -7.70 2.34 12.58
C THR A 53 -6.41 2.23 11.76
N SER A 54 -5.39 1.52 12.24
CA SER A 54 -4.17 1.28 11.44
C SER A 54 -4.45 0.39 10.23
N PHE A 55 -5.39 -0.57 10.32
CA PHE A 55 -5.77 -1.43 9.20
C PHE A 55 -6.42 -0.64 8.06
N CYS A 56 -7.35 0.27 8.35
CA CYS A 56 -7.98 1.08 7.30
C CYS A 56 -6.98 2.03 6.62
N MET A 57 -6.11 2.68 7.38
CA MET A 57 -5.07 3.56 6.83
C MET A 57 -4.07 2.80 5.95
N SER A 58 -3.70 1.59 6.37
CA SER A 58 -2.82 0.70 5.60
C SER A 58 -3.49 0.20 4.31
N GLY A 59 -4.80 -0.04 4.35
CA GLY A 59 -5.59 -0.39 3.16
C GLY A 59 -5.68 0.74 2.13
N VAL A 60 -5.83 1.99 2.55
CA VAL A 60 -5.79 3.14 1.62
C VAL A 60 -4.40 3.31 1.03
N PHE A 61 -3.36 3.17 1.86
CA PHE A 61 -1.97 3.21 1.40
C PHE A 61 -1.66 2.12 0.35
N TRP A 62 -2.19 0.90 0.54
CA TRP A 62 -2.12 -0.18 -0.44
C TRP A 62 -2.65 0.21 -1.82
N MET A 63 -3.87 0.75 -1.83
CA MET A 63 -4.55 1.11 -3.07
C MET A 63 -3.81 2.26 -3.76
N ALA A 64 -3.34 3.25 -3.00
CA ALA A 64 -2.58 4.38 -3.52
C ALA A 64 -1.25 3.93 -4.16
N ALA A 65 -0.48 3.06 -3.49
CA ALA A 65 0.76 2.51 -4.01
C ALA A 65 0.54 1.71 -5.31
N SER A 66 -0.53 0.91 -5.34
CA SER A 66 -0.95 0.15 -6.52
C SER A 66 -1.27 1.07 -7.71
N MET A 67 -2.03 2.15 -7.49
CA MET A 67 -2.33 3.13 -8.54
C MET A 67 -1.08 3.89 -9.00
N PHE A 68 -0.22 4.32 -8.08
CA PHE A 68 1.01 5.03 -8.40
C PHE A 68 1.93 4.21 -9.32
N ARG A 69 2.05 2.90 -9.07
CA ARG A 69 2.79 1.99 -9.96
C ARG A 69 2.17 1.90 -11.35
N VAL A 70 0.85 1.78 -11.45
CA VAL A 70 0.15 1.71 -12.75
C VAL A 70 0.41 2.99 -13.54
N THR A 71 0.30 4.15 -12.90
CA THR A 71 0.60 5.44 -13.54
C THR A 71 2.07 5.57 -13.95
N LEU A 72 3.02 5.09 -13.13
CA LEU A 72 4.45 5.09 -13.49
C LEU A 72 4.75 4.20 -14.69
N VAL A 73 4.13 3.01 -14.76
CA VAL A 73 4.29 2.11 -15.91
C VAL A 73 3.73 2.77 -17.16
N ASP A 74 2.55 3.38 -17.07
CA ASP A 74 1.92 4.08 -18.20
C ASP A 74 2.74 5.28 -18.67
N TYR A 75 3.25 6.10 -17.73
CA TYR A 75 4.13 7.23 -18.02
C TYR A 75 5.42 6.79 -18.73
N ASN A 76 6.07 5.72 -18.24
CA ASN A 76 7.29 5.20 -18.86
C ASN A 76 7.03 4.67 -20.29
N ARG A 77 5.87 4.04 -20.55
CA ARG A 77 5.48 3.59 -21.90
C ARG A 77 5.24 4.75 -22.85
N ASN A 78 4.66 5.85 -22.37
CA ASN A 78 4.40 7.02 -23.21
C ASN A 78 5.68 7.82 -23.51
N LYS A 79 6.70 7.73 -22.67
CA LYS A 79 8.02 8.35 -22.91
C LYS A 79 8.87 7.58 -23.94
N GLU A 80 8.65 6.28 -24.08
CA GLU A 80 9.34 5.42 -25.06
C GLU A 80 8.73 5.52 -26.48
N LYS A 81 7.57 6.19 -26.65
CA LYS A 81 6.95 6.52 -27.95
C LYS A 81 7.35 7.90 -28.43
#